data_AF-A0A366D2B4-F1
#
_entry.id   AF-A0A366D2B4-F1
#
_cell.length_a   1.000
_cell.length_b   1.000
_cell.length_c   1.000
_cell.angle_alpha   90.00
_cell.angle_beta   90.00
_cell.angle_gamma   90.00
#
_symmetry.space_group_name_H-M   'P 1'
#
loop_
_entity.id
_entity.type
_entity.pdbx_description
1 polymer ?
#
loop_
_entity_poly.entity_id
_entity_poly.type
_entity_poly.pdbx_seq_one_letter_code
_entity_poly.pdbx_strand_id
1 'polypeptide(L)'
;MSLLAHETKHYPLMLAIAKGKPTMEQHLESLTHWDNWFADEKPIHVIRFFDDADSLHPPSGAGKVTKKWMNEGADNKFRAFIKHMMIVVPEDQYERMKNMSVTKVFGIPGGIFPSTDDAFEWLAQQADIDIFDNDDAWRNDIKETIRAHLVEKLPK
;
A
#
# COMPACT_ATOMS: atom_id res chain seq x y z
N MET A 1 -8.65 -17.55 -4.39
CA MET A 1 -9.34 -16.33 -4.88
C MET A 1 -8.41 -15.16 -4.63
N SER A 2 -8.33 -14.22 -5.57
CA SER A 2 -7.47 -13.04 -5.44
C SER A 2 -8.24 -11.83 -4.94
N LEU A 3 -7.55 -10.94 -4.25
CA LEU A 3 -8.07 -9.69 -3.67
C LEU A 3 -7.08 -8.56 -3.95
N LEU A 4 -7.61 -7.38 -4.25
CA LEU A 4 -6.88 -6.13 -4.23
C LEU A 4 -7.81 -5.01 -3.73
N ALA A 5 -7.84 -4.81 -2.41
CA ALA A 5 -8.71 -3.85 -1.75
C ALA A 5 -8.00 -2.52 -1.47
N HIS A 6 -8.77 -1.44 -1.38
CA HIS A 6 -8.31 -0.10 -1.05
C HIS A 6 -9.19 0.48 0.05
N GLU A 7 -8.59 0.95 1.13
CA GLU A 7 -9.29 1.45 2.33
C GLU A 7 -8.79 2.85 2.72
N THR A 8 -9.71 3.69 3.17
CA THR A 8 -9.49 5.08 3.58
C THR A 8 -9.96 5.37 5.00
N LYS A 9 -10.55 4.40 5.73
CA LYS A 9 -11.01 4.50 7.12
C LYS A 9 -9.98 5.14 8.05
N HIS A 10 -8.70 4.86 7.83
CA HIS A 10 -7.58 5.29 8.68
C HIS A 10 -6.93 6.59 8.22
N TYR A 11 -7.65 7.42 7.45
CA TYR A 11 -7.14 8.69 6.94
C TYR A 11 -6.41 9.49 8.04
N PRO A 12 -5.21 10.02 7.77
CA PRO A 12 -4.50 10.10 6.48
C PRO A 12 -3.63 8.89 6.11
N LEU A 13 -3.77 7.74 6.78
CA LEU A 13 -3.15 6.47 6.36
C LEU A 13 -4.10 5.67 5.45
N MET A 14 -3.69 5.50 4.19
CA MET A 14 -4.39 4.71 3.19
C MET A 14 -3.84 3.28 3.13
N LEU A 15 -4.69 2.30 2.89
CA LEU A 15 -4.29 0.89 2.78
C LEU A 15 -4.62 0.33 1.40
N ALA A 16 -3.65 -0.31 0.77
CA ALA A 16 -3.86 -1.18 -0.38
C ALA A 16 -3.51 -2.62 0.03
N ILE A 17 -4.49 -3.52 0.05
CA ILE A 17 -4.37 -4.87 0.60
C ILE A 17 -4.51 -5.89 -0.52
N ALA A 18 -3.49 -6.70 -0.74
CA ALA A 18 -3.43 -7.68 -1.81
C ALA A 18 -3.28 -9.11 -1.27
N LYS A 19 -4.03 -10.05 -1.84
CA LYS A 19 -3.95 -11.49 -1.56
C LYS A 19 -4.16 -12.28 -2.84
N GLY A 20 -3.34 -13.30 -3.08
CA GLY A 20 -3.34 -14.08 -4.31
C GLY A 20 -3.01 -13.21 -5.53
N LYS A 21 -2.86 -13.87 -6.69
CA LYS A 21 -2.46 -13.19 -7.92
C LYS A 21 -3.56 -12.24 -8.43
N PRO A 22 -3.34 -10.91 -8.45
CA PRO A 22 -4.36 -9.97 -8.90
C PRO A 22 -4.73 -10.16 -10.38
N THR A 23 -6.00 -9.96 -10.71
CA THR A 23 -6.49 -9.93 -12.09
C THR A 23 -6.20 -8.58 -12.73
N MET A 24 -6.26 -8.51 -14.07
CA MET A 24 -6.11 -7.22 -14.77
C MET A 24 -7.21 -6.22 -14.39
N GLU A 25 -8.43 -6.71 -14.18
CA GLU A 25 -9.57 -5.89 -13.73
C GLU A 25 -9.27 -5.26 -12.36
N GLN A 26 -8.88 -6.08 -11.37
CA GLN A 26 -8.47 -5.61 -10.04
C GLN A 26 -7.33 -4.58 -10.12
N HIS A 27 -6.36 -4.81 -11.01
CA HIS A 27 -5.25 -3.87 -11.23
C HIS A 27 -5.73 -2.53 -11.79
N LEU A 28 -6.65 -2.52 -12.75
CA LEU A 28 -7.22 -1.28 -13.32
C LEU A 28 -8.09 -0.52 -12.31
N GLU A 29 -8.90 -1.24 -11.54
CA GLU A 29 -9.68 -0.68 -10.44
C GLU A 29 -8.74 -0.04 -9.40
N SER A 30 -7.63 -0.70 -9.08
CA SER A 30 -6.61 -0.15 -8.17
C SER A 30 -6.09 1.20 -8.65
N LEU A 31 -5.76 1.36 -9.94
CA LEU A 31 -5.30 2.65 -10.46
C LEU A 31 -6.35 3.75 -10.27
N THR A 32 -7.63 3.42 -10.45
CA THR A 32 -8.75 4.34 -10.19
C THR A 32 -8.82 4.72 -8.71
N HIS A 33 -8.65 3.75 -7.79
CA HIS A 33 -8.62 4.05 -6.35
C HIS A 33 -7.45 4.96 -5.96
N TRP A 34 -6.27 4.76 -6.55
CA TRP A 34 -5.14 5.66 -6.35
C TRP A 34 -5.45 7.09 -6.82
N ASP A 35 -6.08 7.24 -7.99
CA ASP A 35 -6.50 8.56 -8.47
C ASP A 35 -7.51 9.22 -7.52
N ASN A 36 -8.43 8.44 -6.95
CA ASN A 36 -9.39 8.93 -5.95
C ASN A 36 -8.69 9.38 -4.66
N TRP A 37 -7.66 8.68 -4.19
CA TRP A 37 -6.88 9.11 -3.02
C TRP A 37 -6.16 10.44 -3.25
N PHE A 38 -5.78 10.74 -4.49
CA PHE A 38 -5.16 12.01 -4.85
C PHE A 38 -6.17 13.13 -5.13
N ALA A 39 -7.47 12.83 -5.24
CA ALA A 39 -8.48 13.82 -5.62
C ALA A 39 -8.62 14.96 -4.60
N ASP A 40 -8.39 14.67 -3.32
CA ASP A 40 -8.46 15.66 -2.25
C ASP A 40 -7.20 16.54 -2.13
N GLU A 41 -6.14 16.23 -2.89
CA GLU A 41 -4.85 16.95 -2.89
C GLU A 41 -4.21 17.13 -1.49
N LYS A 42 -4.56 16.24 -0.55
CA LYS A 42 -4.02 16.24 0.81
C LYS A 42 -2.86 15.26 0.95
N PRO A 43 -1.87 15.55 1.81
CA PRO A 43 -0.82 14.60 2.15
C PRO A 43 -1.40 13.32 2.75
N ILE A 44 -0.87 12.16 2.32
CA ILE A 44 -1.27 10.84 2.79
C ILE A 44 -0.05 9.95 3.05
N HIS A 45 -0.23 8.94 3.89
CA HIS A 45 0.70 7.85 4.09
C HIS A 45 0.06 6.59 3.49
N VAL A 46 0.86 5.67 2.94
CA VAL A 46 0.31 4.48 2.29
C VAL A 46 0.98 3.21 2.77
N ILE A 47 0.18 2.23 3.19
CA ILE A 47 0.62 0.85 3.35
C ILE A 47 0.13 0.04 2.15
N ARG A 48 1.07 -0.57 1.44
CA ARG A 48 0.80 -1.64 0.48
C ARG A 48 1.09 -2.96 1.16
N PHE A 49 0.05 -3.67 1.58
CA PHE A 49 0.14 -4.95 2.28
C PHE A 49 -0.06 -6.10 1.28
N PHE A 50 0.91 -6.99 1.21
CA PHE A 50 0.88 -8.21 0.41
C PHE A 50 0.81 -9.42 1.33
N ASP A 51 -0.28 -10.18 1.27
CA ASP A 51 -0.55 -11.32 2.16
C ASP A 51 0.24 -12.58 1.80
N ASP A 52 0.50 -12.79 0.50
CA ASP A 52 1.18 -13.97 -0.02
C ASP A 52 2.08 -13.65 -1.22
N ALA A 53 2.96 -14.59 -1.57
CA ALA A 53 3.89 -14.41 -2.67
C ALA A 53 3.18 -14.16 -4.02
N ASP A 54 2.01 -14.76 -4.24
CA ASP A 54 1.22 -14.61 -5.46
C ASP A 54 0.75 -13.16 -5.64
N SER A 55 0.42 -12.47 -4.55
CA SER A 55 -0.02 -11.07 -4.56
C SER A 55 1.06 -10.09 -5.02
N LEU A 56 2.34 -10.47 -4.96
CA LEU A 56 3.46 -9.68 -5.46
C LEU A 56 3.60 -9.75 -6.99
N HIS A 57 2.88 -10.66 -7.66
CA HIS A 57 3.00 -10.88 -9.09
C HIS A 57 1.89 -10.16 -9.84
N PRO A 58 2.17 -8.99 -10.45
CA PRO A 58 1.16 -8.27 -11.21
C PRO A 58 0.71 -9.08 -12.43
N PRO A 59 -0.53 -8.88 -12.92
CA PRO A 59 -1.04 -9.61 -14.08
C PRO A 59 -0.26 -9.23 -15.35
N SER A 60 -0.27 -10.12 -16.34
CA SER A 60 0.40 -9.87 -17.63
C SER A 60 -0.09 -8.58 -18.27
N GLY A 61 0.82 -7.68 -18.64
CA GLY A 61 0.49 -6.37 -19.22
C GLY A 61 0.30 -5.23 -18.21
N ALA A 62 0.20 -5.52 -16.90
CA ALA A 62 0.00 -4.50 -15.86
C ALA A 62 1.12 -3.45 -15.88
N GLY A 63 2.37 -3.86 -16.06
CA GLY A 63 3.50 -2.94 -16.13
C GLY A 63 3.38 -1.89 -17.25
N LYS A 64 2.81 -2.25 -18.42
CA LYS A 64 2.58 -1.30 -19.52
C LYS A 64 1.50 -0.28 -19.13
N VAL A 65 0.43 -0.74 -18.50
CA VAL A 65 -0.69 0.11 -18.08
C VAL A 65 -0.26 1.04 -16.94
N THR A 66 0.38 0.51 -15.89
CA THR A 66 0.90 1.31 -14.78
C THR A 66 1.90 2.35 -15.28
N LYS A 67 2.81 1.98 -16.20
CA LYS A 67 3.75 2.95 -16.78
C LYS A 67 3.03 4.07 -17.53
N LYS A 68 1.98 3.74 -18.29
CA LYS A 68 1.17 4.75 -18.98
C LYS A 68 0.51 5.70 -17.97
N TRP A 69 -0.15 5.15 -16.95
CA TRP A 69 -0.80 5.92 -15.88
C TRP A 69 0.18 6.83 -15.12
N MET A 70 1.39 6.35 -14.80
CA MET A 70 2.45 7.16 -14.20
C MET A 70 2.83 8.35 -15.09
N ASN A 71 3.01 8.10 -16.40
CA ASN A 71 3.33 9.15 -17.37
C ASN A 71 2.19 10.16 -17.60
N GLU A 72 0.94 9.75 -17.36
CA GLU A 72 -0.24 10.62 -17.47
C GLU A 72 -0.41 11.57 -16.28
N GLY A 73 0.42 11.44 -15.24
CA GLY A 73 0.53 12.42 -14.16
C GLY A 73 0.57 11.82 -12.76
N ALA A 74 0.31 10.52 -12.60
CA ALA A 74 0.34 9.88 -11.29
C ALA A 74 1.73 9.97 -10.63
N ASP A 75 2.81 9.92 -11.41
CA ASP A 75 4.18 10.05 -10.88
C ASP A 75 4.41 11.40 -10.16
N ASN A 76 3.79 12.49 -10.64
CA ASN A 76 3.83 13.79 -9.97
C ASN A 76 2.97 13.80 -8.71
N LYS A 77 1.77 13.21 -8.77
CA LYS A 77 0.87 13.09 -7.61
C LYS A 77 1.50 12.28 -6.48
N PHE A 78 2.24 11.21 -6.80
CA PHE A 78 2.98 10.42 -5.81
C PHE A 78 3.95 11.29 -5.03
N ARG A 79 4.79 12.05 -5.72
CA ARG A 79 5.79 12.92 -5.09
C ARG A 79 5.19 14.13 -4.38
N ALA A 80 4.02 14.60 -4.80
CA ALA A 80 3.33 15.73 -4.19
C ALA A 80 2.59 15.34 -2.91
N PHE A 81 1.90 14.20 -2.91
CA PHE A 81 0.91 13.86 -1.89
C PHE A 81 1.30 12.69 -0.99
N ILE A 82 2.15 11.76 -1.43
CA ILE A 82 2.56 10.64 -0.56
C ILE A 82 3.75 11.07 0.28
N LYS A 83 3.55 11.17 1.59
CA LYS A 83 4.61 11.44 2.56
C LYS A 83 5.49 10.23 2.80
N HIS A 84 4.88 9.07 3.00
CA HIS A 84 5.58 7.81 3.24
C HIS A 84 4.85 6.64 2.61
N MET A 85 5.60 5.71 2.03
CA MET A 85 5.07 4.45 1.53
C MET A 85 5.76 3.26 2.20
N MET A 86 4.97 2.45 2.91
CA MET A 86 5.42 1.19 3.47
C MET A 86 4.90 0.05 2.62
N ILE A 87 5.79 -0.83 2.18
CA ILE A 87 5.44 -2.03 1.44
C ILE A 87 5.69 -3.21 2.37
N VAL A 88 4.61 -3.79 2.89
CA VAL A 88 4.65 -4.96 3.77
C VAL A 88 4.52 -6.19 2.90
N VAL A 89 5.50 -7.09 2.99
CA VAL A 89 5.56 -8.32 2.19
C VAL A 89 5.55 -9.54 3.11
N PRO A 90 5.16 -10.72 2.60
CA PRO A 90 5.29 -11.96 3.34
C PRO A 90 6.74 -12.20 3.79
N GLU A 91 6.93 -12.77 4.98
CA GLU A 91 8.24 -12.95 5.60
C GLU A 91 9.21 -13.76 4.71
N ASP A 92 8.72 -14.81 4.06
CA ASP A 92 9.46 -15.64 3.11
C ASP A 92 9.89 -14.88 1.84
N GLN A 93 9.24 -13.75 1.55
CA GLN A 93 9.55 -12.87 0.44
C GLN A 93 10.41 -11.66 0.83
N TYR A 94 10.54 -11.35 2.11
CA TYR A 94 11.25 -10.18 2.61
C TYR A 94 12.72 -10.19 2.19
N GLU A 95 13.44 -11.29 2.40
CA GLU A 95 14.88 -11.40 2.10
C GLU A 95 15.20 -11.10 0.62
N ARG A 96 14.30 -11.47 -0.29
CA ARG A 96 14.42 -11.17 -1.73
C ARG A 96 14.18 -9.68 -2.02
N MET A 97 13.26 -9.05 -1.29
CA MET A 97 12.73 -7.72 -1.58
C MET A 97 13.41 -6.60 -0.79
N LYS A 98 14.07 -6.89 0.34
CA LYS A 98 14.59 -5.89 1.29
C LYS A 98 15.58 -4.88 0.71
N ASN A 99 16.27 -5.26 -0.38
CA ASN A 99 17.22 -4.38 -1.06
C ASN A 99 16.56 -3.41 -2.05
N MET A 100 15.24 -3.54 -2.30
CA MET A 100 14.50 -2.60 -3.14
C MET A 100 14.35 -1.27 -2.42
N SER A 101 14.82 -0.20 -3.05
CA SER A 101 14.67 1.15 -2.50
C SER A 101 13.38 1.79 -3.03
N VAL A 102 12.39 1.93 -2.16
CA VAL A 102 11.12 2.64 -2.45
C VAL A 102 11.40 4.06 -2.95
N THR A 103 12.34 4.76 -2.31
CA THR A 103 12.74 6.11 -2.72
C THR A 103 13.37 6.18 -4.10
N LYS A 104 14.22 5.22 -4.48
CA LYS A 104 14.76 5.20 -5.85
C LYS A 104 13.69 4.87 -6.90
N VAL A 105 12.71 4.04 -6.56
CA VAL A 105 11.67 3.60 -7.49
C VAL A 105 10.57 4.65 -7.67
N PHE A 106 10.13 5.27 -6.58
CA PHE A 106 8.95 6.16 -6.58
C PHE A 106 9.29 7.63 -6.26
N GLY A 107 10.51 7.94 -5.84
CA GLY A 107 10.92 9.29 -5.47
C GLY A 107 10.34 9.77 -4.14
N ILE A 108 9.82 8.87 -3.30
CA ILE A 108 9.19 9.16 -2.00
C ILE A 108 9.87 8.41 -0.85
N PRO A 109 9.85 8.95 0.39
CA PRO A 109 10.28 8.20 1.56
C PRO A 109 9.50 6.89 1.72
N GLY A 110 10.18 5.80 2.07
CA GLY A 110 9.51 4.52 2.23
C GLY A 110 10.46 3.34 2.39
N GLY A 111 9.88 2.17 2.64
CA GLY A 111 10.62 0.95 2.93
C GLY A 111 9.85 -0.33 2.60
N ILE A 112 10.58 -1.43 2.64
CA ILE A 112 10.06 -2.79 2.56
C ILE A 112 10.13 -3.39 3.96
N PHE A 113 9.05 -4.03 4.41
CA PHE A 113 8.91 -4.53 5.77
C PHE A 113 8.41 -5.98 5.78
N PRO A 114 8.90 -6.84 6.69
CA PRO A 114 8.44 -8.22 6.81
C PRO A 114 7.12 -8.34 7.59
N SER A 115 6.73 -7.29 8.33
CA SER A 115 5.46 -7.25 9.06
C SER A 115 4.87 -5.84 9.10
N THR A 116 3.59 -5.75 9.47
CA THR A 116 2.95 -4.46 9.76
C THR A 116 3.54 -3.79 10.98
N ASP A 117 3.99 -4.56 11.98
CA ASP A 117 4.61 -4.01 13.19
C ASP A 117 5.93 -3.29 12.87
N ASP A 118 6.80 -3.90 12.06
CA ASP A 118 8.03 -3.24 11.61
C ASP A 118 7.75 -1.96 10.82
N ALA A 119 6.70 -2.00 9.98
CA ALA A 119 6.28 -0.83 9.21
C ALA A 119 5.76 0.29 10.13
N PHE A 120 4.98 -0.05 11.16
CA PHE A 120 4.47 0.90 12.14
C PHE A 120 5.57 1.49 13.01
N GLU A 121 6.52 0.68 13.46
CA GLU A 121 7.67 1.16 14.22
C GLU A 121 8.52 2.13 13.41
N TRP A 122 8.78 1.79 12.13
CA TRP A 122 9.48 2.70 11.23
C TRP A 122 8.70 3.98 11.00
N LEU A 123 7.38 3.88 10.80
CA LEU A 123 6.51 5.03 10.60
C LEU A 123 6.56 5.94 11.84
N ALA A 124 6.38 5.40 13.05
CA ALA A 124 6.42 6.15 14.30
C ALA A 124 7.74 6.91 14.56
N GLN A 125 8.84 6.50 13.94
CA GLN A 125 10.14 7.19 14.02
C GLN A 125 10.27 8.37 13.05
N GLN A 126 9.32 8.57 12.13
CA GLN A 126 9.37 9.68 11.19
C GLN A 126 8.94 10.98 11.87
N ALA A 127 9.75 12.03 11.71
CA ALA A 127 9.62 13.28 12.48
C ALA A 127 8.35 14.12 12.21
N ASP A 128 7.59 13.80 11.15
CA ASP A 128 6.44 14.57 10.66
C ASP A 128 5.10 13.81 10.81
N ILE A 129 4.99 12.89 11.78
CA ILE A 129 3.77 12.10 12.00
C ILE A 129 2.90 12.77 13.05
N ASP A 130 1.97 13.59 12.56
CA ASP A 130 0.87 14.16 13.34
C ASP A 130 -0.40 13.29 13.23
N ILE A 131 -0.22 12.01 12.85
CA ILE A 131 -1.31 11.14 12.38
C ILE A 131 -1.98 10.36 13.51
N PHE A 132 -1.26 10.11 14.59
CA PHE A 132 -1.68 9.18 15.62
C PHE A 132 -1.44 9.79 16.99
N ASP A 133 -2.50 9.85 17.80
CA ASP A 133 -2.40 10.12 19.22
C ASP A 133 -1.41 9.13 19.88
N ASN A 134 -0.85 9.48 21.04
CA ASN A 134 0.18 8.67 21.72
C ASN A 134 -0.31 7.28 22.20
N ASP A 135 -1.57 6.90 21.99
CA ASP A 135 -2.02 5.54 22.23
C ASP A 135 -1.82 4.69 20.96
N ASP A 136 -1.16 3.54 21.10
CA ASP A 136 -0.89 2.64 19.97
C ASP A 136 -2.18 1.92 19.47
N ALA A 137 -3.39 2.40 19.82
CA ALA A 137 -4.65 1.75 19.47
C ALA A 137 -4.88 1.72 17.96
N TRP A 138 -4.40 2.75 17.24
CA TRP A 138 -4.46 2.83 15.78
C TRP A 138 -3.79 1.64 15.08
N ARG A 139 -2.68 1.13 15.64
CA ARG A 139 -1.97 -0.04 15.07
C ARG A 139 -2.85 -1.27 15.07
N ASN A 140 -3.60 -1.48 16.15
CA ASN A 140 -4.50 -2.62 16.28
C ASN A 140 -5.71 -2.47 15.34
N ASP A 141 -6.31 -1.28 15.23
CA ASP A 141 -7.46 -1.06 14.33
C ASP A 141 -7.07 -1.27 12.84
N ILE A 142 -5.85 -0.88 12.45
CA ILE A 142 -5.34 -1.17 11.10
C ILE A 142 -5.16 -2.68 10.89
N LYS A 143 -4.54 -3.39 11.85
CA LYS A 143 -4.37 -4.84 11.76
C LYS A 143 -5.72 -5.55 11.66
N GLU A 144 -6.70 -5.12 12.43
CA GLU A 144 -8.07 -5.64 12.37
C GLU A 144 -8.71 -5.37 11.01
N THR A 145 -8.52 -4.17 10.46
CA THR A 145 -9.01 -3.81 9.12
C THR A 145 -8.37 -4.66 8.03
N ILE A 146 -7.06 -4.88 8.08
CA ILE A 146 -6.34 -5.78 7.16
C ILE A 146 -6.90 -7.19 7.31
N ARG A 147 -7.01 -7.69 8.55
CA ARG A 147 -7.54 -9.03 8.84
C ARG A 147 -8.97 -9.21 8.34
N ALA A 148 -9.83 -8.21 8.51
CA ALA A 148 -11.21 -8.24 8.03
C ALA A 148 -11.24 -8.47 6.51
N HIS A 149 -10.45 -7.71 5.74
CA HIS A 149 -10.34 -7.90 4.30
C HIS A 149 -9.78 -9.27 3.89
N LEU A 150 -8.86 -9.84 4.68
CA LEU A 150 -8.26 -11.15 4.38
C LEU A 150 -9.14 -12.35 4.77
N VAL A 151 -10.02 -12.17 5.76
CA VAL A 151 -10.89 -13.22 6.31
C VAL A 151 -12.30 -13.17 5.72
N GLU A 152 -12.80 -12.00 5.35
CA GLU A 152 -14.11 -11.84 4.69
C GLU A 152 -14.09 -12.44 3.29
N LYS A 153 -14.40 -13.74 3.28
CA LYS A 153 -14.93 -14.46 2.14
C LYS A 153 -16.20 -13.77 1.61
N LEU A 154 -16.16 -13.54 0.30
CA LEU A 154 -17.20 -13.91 -0.67
C LEU A 154 -18.50 -13.09 -0.63
N PRO A 155 -18.87 -12.36 -1.71
CA PRO A 155 -20.29 -12.23 -1.98
C PRO A 155 -20.89 -13.64 -2.08
N LYS A 156 -22.00 -13.84 -1.36
CA LYS A 156 -22.87 -15.02 -1.53
C LYS A 156 -23.42 -15.08 -2.95
#